data_AF-A0A8T6L3U4-F1
#
_entry.id   AF-A0A8T6L3U4-F1
#
_cell.length_a   1.000
_cell.length_b   1.000
_cell.length_c   1.000
_cell.angle_alpha   90.00
_cell.angle_beta   90.00
_cell.angle_gamma   90.00
#
_symmetry.space_group_name_H-M   'P 1'
#
loop_
_entity.id
_entity.type
_entity.pdbx_description
1 polymer ?
#
loop_
_entity_poly.entity_id
_entity_poly.type
_entity_poly.pdbx_seq_one_letter_code
_entity_poly.pdbx_strand_id
1 'polypeptide(L)'
;MASGSVPISLWGRTAPICIVGLRIGFRSSRRRNLPHQGGGDWSASGHKASISHGRVGENVQILRTVGWMMAPCSASRNPSRSRLSYDRSDPVLTSVSANGVLIRQSKELAMSETQPLLARGQPDFRRPLAKPRKRPVLTRDDYPESDGKPVGETRLHVLVTFRLFGALLLAHKGRDDVIVGCDQLMYYEQDNIKRFLVPDIFVVLGVKPRPDAERQTWRIWEEGGYGPDFVLEVTSKSTRKHDEGRKHRIYERLGVREYWQYDPTADYLKPELKGHRLGPGGKFEPVALERRGELLLAPSLLGFELHLQDGELRFFDPHRGYLHGHEEEAEARQTAEQAQQAAEQAQREADEARRVAEAR
;
A
#
# COMPACT_ATOMS: atom_id res chain seq x y z
N MET A 1 -0.71 64.59 44.83
CA MET A 1 0.57 63.85 44.92
C MET A 1 0.32 62.49 44.29
N ALA A 2 0.38 62.45 42.95
CA ALA A 2 1.52 61.98 42.15
C ALA A 2 1.45 60.45 42.00
N SER A 3 0.76 59.92 40.99
CA SER A 3 1.23 59.75 39.59
C SER A 3 2.49 58.87 39.51
N GLY A 4 2.29 57.59 39.18
CA GLY A 4 3.34 56.64 38.81
C GLY A 4 2.94 55.93 37.54
N SER A 5 3.12 56.62 36.42
CA SER A 5 2.98 56.12 35.05
C SER A 5 4.35 55.67 34.53
N VAL A 6 4.34 54.82 33.50
CA VAL A 6 5.40 54.60 32.45
C VAL A 6 6.50 53.56 32.78
N PRO A 7 7.10 52.82 31.80
CA PRO A 7 6.81 52.65 30.37
C PRO A 7 6.65 51.21 29.84
N ILE A 8 5.93 51.14 28.72
CA ILE A 8 6.12 50.22 27.59
C ILE A 8 7.48 50.52 26.93
N SER A 9 8.31 49.50 26.70
CA SER A 9 9.48 49.61 25.81
C SER A 9 9.35 48.66 24.61
N LEU A 10 9.01 49.24 23.46
CA LEU A 10 9.29 48.72 22.12
C LEU A 10 10.80 48.76 21.88
N TRP A 11 11.42 47.62 21.58
CA TRP A 11 12.55 47.42 20.65
C TRP A 11 12.44 45.94 20.23
N GLY A 12 12.19 45.54 18.98
CA GLY A 12 12.70 46.11 17.73
C GLY A 12 14.07 45.52 17.42
N ARG A 13 14.16 44.21 17.14
CA ARG A 13 15.29 43.62 16.39
C ARG A 13 14.79 42.52 15.45
N THR A 14 14.60 42.94 14.20
CA THR A 14 14.62 42.10 13.02
C THR A 14 15.99 41.42 12.90
N ALA A 15 16.01 40.10 12.79
CA ALA A 15 17.20 39.36 12.37
C ALA A 15 17.28 39.38 10.84
N PRO A 16 18.44 39.68 10.22
CA PRO A 16 18.58 39.67 8.78
C PRO A 16 18.59 38.22 8.25
N ILE A 17 17.71 37.95 7.30
CA ILE A 17 17.73 36.77 6.44
C ILE A 17 18.91 36.95 5.48
N CYS A 18 19.93 36.09 5.59
CA CYS A 18 20.99 35.96 4.59
C CYS A 18 20.41 35.30 3.33
N ILE A 19 20.13 36.10 2.30
CA ILE A 19 19.90 35.63 0.95
C ILE A 19 21.28 35.35 0.32
N VAL A 20 21.63 34.07 0.17
CA VAL A 20 22.77 33.67 -0.65
C VAL A 20 22.33 33.73 -2.11
N GLY A 21 22.74 34.82 -2.79
CA GLY A 21 22.50 34.99 -4.22
C GLY A 21 23.39 34.06 -5.06
N LEU A 22 22.78 33.08 -5.71
CA LEU A 22 23.44 32.28 -6.74
C LEU A 22 23.52 33.09 -8.04
N ARG A 23 24.69 33.67 -8.34
CA ARG A 23 24.98 34.30 -9.64
C ARG A 23 25.25 33.22 -10.68
N ILE A 24 24.29 32.96 -11.57
CA ILE A 24 24.54 32.20 -12.81
C ILE A 24 25.01 33.19 -13.87
N GLY A 25 26.33 33.19 -14.14
CA GLY A 25 26.95 33.99 -15.19
C GLY A 25 26.72 33.37 -16.57
N PHE A 26 25.94 34.05 -17.42
CA PHE A 26 25.82 33.75 -18.84
C PHE A 26 27.05 34.28 -19.58
N ARG A 27 27.95 33.40 -20.06
CA ARG A 27 29.01 33.78 -21.01
C ARG A 27 28.59 33.37 -22.40
N SER A 28 28.35 34.36 -23.25
CA SER A 28 28.24 34.21 -24.70
C SER A 28 29.64 34.26 -25.32
N SER A 29 29.92 33.39 -26.28
CA SER A 29 31.09 33.53 -27.15
C SER A 29 30.65 33.36 -28.61
N ARG A 30 30.64 34.48 -29.35
CA ARG A 30 30.59 34.48 -30.82
C ARG A 30 32.00 34.36 -31.40
N ARG A 31 32.04 33.68 -32.55
CA ARG A 31 33.16 33.23 -33.40
C ARG A 31 34.07 34.35 -33.95
N ARG A 32 35.30 33.96 -34.37
CA ARG A 32 35.80 34.12 -35.77
C ARG A 32 37.15 33.38 -36.07
N ASN A 33 37.09 32.52 -37.10
CA ASN A 33 37.99 32.20 -38.25
C ASN A 33 39.51 31.86 -38.16
N LEU A 34 39.82 30.61 -38.59
CA LEU A 34 40.73 30.09 -39.69
C LEU A 34 42.23 30.49 -39.78
N PRO A 35 43.17 29.66 -40.35
CA PRO A 35 42.99 28.84 -41.58
C PRO A 35 43.70 27.44 -41.74
N HIS A 36 43.28 26.71 -42.80
CA HIS A 36 43.99 25.77 -43.73
C HIS A 36 44.65 24.46 -43.20
N GLN A 37 44.63 23.26 -43.83
CA GLN A 37 44.38 22.77 -45.22
C GLN A 37 43.89 21.29 -45.29
N GLY A 38 43.26 20.94 -46.43
CA GLY A 38 43.26 19.63 -47.12
C GLY A 38 42.21 18.60 -46.65
N GLY A 39 41.38 17.95 -47.46
CA GLY A 39 41.16 17.82 -48.91
C GLY A 39 40.18 16.64 -49.13
N GLY A 40 39.41 16.62 -50.23
CA GLY A 40 38.48 15.52 -50.56
C GLY A 40 36.99 15.94 -50.62
N ASP A 41 36.46 16.68 -51.59
CA ASP A 41 36.10 16.34 -52.99
C ASP A 41 34.71 15.66 -53.18
N TRP A 42 33.82 16.38 -53.91
CA TRP A 42 32.57 16.04 -54.64
C TRP A 42 31.34 15.47 -53.87
N SER A 43 30.06 15.83 -54.12
CA SER A 43 29.40 16.57 -55.21
C SER A 43 28.00 17.09 -54.80
N ALA A 44 27.57 18.14 -55.49
CA ALA A 44 26.26 18.83 -55.64
C ALA A 44 24.99 18.00 -55.38
N SER A 45 23.86 18.56 -54.93
CA SER A 45 23.03 19.66 -55.48
C SER A 45 21.93 20.00 -54.44
N GLY A 46 21.39 21.20 -54.20
CA GLY A 46 21.21 22.40 -55.00
C GLY A 46 19.71 22.77 -54.96
N HIS A 47 19.34 23.85 -54.27
CA HIS A 47 18.38 24.91 -54.68
C HIS A 47 17.60 25.60 -53.53
N LYS A 48 17.92 26.88 -53.39
CA LYS A 48 17.09 28.10 -53.27
C LYS A 48 16.03 28.23 -52.16
N ALA A 49 16.24 29.30 -51.40
CA ALA A 49 15.28 30.04 -50.59
C ALA A 49 14.17 30.72 -51.42
N SER A 50 13.01 30.97 -50.81
CA SER A 50 12.53 32.33 -50.51
C SER A 50 11.18 32.32 -49.79
N ILE A 51 11.02 33.29 -48.90
CA ILE A 51 9.85 33.64 -48.08
C ILE A 51 8.74 34.28 -48.93
N SER A 52 7.47 34.04 -48.58
CA SER A 52 6.40 35.05 -48.74
C SER A 52 5.20 34.76 -47.82
N HIS A 53 4.69 35.82 -47.19
CA HIS A 53 3.50 35.89 -46.34
C HIS A 53 2.19 35.72 -47.14
N GLY A 54 1.10 35.26 -46.49
CA GLY A 54 -0.27 35.61 -46.92
C GLY A 54 -1.44 34.71 -46.47
N ARG A 55 -2.26 35.25 -45.56
CA ARG A 55 -3.74 35.15 -45.40
C ARG A 55 -4.46 33.82 -45.04
N VAL A 56 -5.11 33.89 -43.87
CA VAL A 56 -6.55 33.75 -43.52
C VAL A 56 -7.50 33.06 -44.53
N GLY A 57 -8.29 32.10 -43.99
CA GLY A 57 -9.55 31.55 -44.53
C GLY A 57 -9.83 30.17 -43.94
N GLU A 58 -10.61 30.05 -42.86
CA GLU A 58 -12.03 29.61 -42.84
C GLU A 58 -12.25 28.08 -42.71
N ASN A 59 -13.02 27.75 -41.66
CA ASN A 59 -14.06 26.71 -41.53
C ASN A 59 -13.85 25.32 -42.15
N VAL A 60 -13.86 24.27 -41.31
CA VAL A 60 -14.74 23.09 -41.47
C VAL A 60 -15.02 22.44 -40.10
N GLN A 61 -16.27 22.48 -39.64
CA GLN A 61 -16.85 21.47 -38.75
C GLN A 61 -17.30 20.27 -39.59
N ILE A 62 -16.95 19.04 -39.20
CA ILE A 62 -17.74 17.83 -39.52
C ILE A 62 -17.75 16.88 -38.31
N LEU A 63 -18.93 16.75 -37.71
CA LEU A 63 -19.40 15.56 -36.98
C LEU A 63 -19.81 14.49 -38.00
N ARG A 64 -19.49 13.21 -37.74
CA ARG A 64 -20.41 12.05 -37.81
C ARG A 64 -19.70 10.68 -37.63
N THR A 65 -20.05 10.01 -36.54
CA THR A 65 -20.76 8.71 -36.48
C THR A 65 -20.18 7.45 -37.16
N VAL A 66 -19.80 6.49 -36.29
CA VAL A 66 -20.07 5.03 -36.23
C VAL A 66 -19.98 4.17 -37.50
N GLY A 67 -19.14 3.13 -37.43
CA GLY A 67 -19.27 1.90 -38.22
C GLY A 67 -18.71 0.70 -37.46
N TRP A 68 -19.59 -0.09 -36.84
CA TRP A 68 -19.26 -1.43 -36.35
C TRP A 68 -19.45 -2.42 -37.49
N MET A 69 -18.44 -3.26 -37.75
CA MET A 69 -18.50 -4.32 -38.74
C MET A 69 -18.31 -5.66 -38.04
N MET A 70 -19.39 -6.43 -37.97
CA MET A 70 -19.41 -7.84 -37.58
C MET A 70 -19.04 -8.70 -38.79
N ALA A 71 -18.27 -9.77 -38.56
CA ALA A 71 -18.15 -10.90 -39.48
C ALA A 71 -18.28 -12.23 -38.71
N PRO A 72 -18.98 -13.25 -39.26
CA PRO A 72 -19.34 -14.49 -38.57
C PRO A 72 -18.58 -15.73 -39.08
N CYS A 73 -18.56 -16.79 -38.26
CA CYS A 73 -18.53 -18.25 -38.58
C CYS A 73 -17.74 -18.99 -37.49
N SER A 74 -17.99 -20.25 -37.14
CA SER A 74 -19.10 -21.19 -37.29
C SER A 74 -18.75 -22.39 -36.39
N ALA A 75 -19.77 -23.15 -35.99
CA ALA A 75 -19.72 -24.12 -34.91
C ALA A 75 -19.07 -25.47 -35.24
N SER A 76 -18.58 -26.18 -34.22
CA SER A 76 -18.69 -27.64 -34.15
C SER A 76 -18.96 -28.11 -32.71
N ARG A 77 -19.94 -29.02 -32.57
CA ARG A 77 -20.46 -29.70 -31.36
C ARG A 77 -19.47 -30.80 -30.93
N ASN A 78 -19.41 -31.34 -29.69
CA ASN A 78 -20.46 -32.02 -28.89
C ASN A 78 -19.88 -32.38 -27.47
N PRO A 79 -20.57 -33.06 -26.52
CA PRO A 79 -20.74 -32.57 -25.15
C PRO A 79 -20.32 -33.57 -24.04
N SER A 80 -20.28 -33.13 -22.78
CA SER A 80 -20.69 -33.96 -21.63
C SER A 80 -20.90 -33.13 -20.35
N ARG A 81 -22.15 -33.21 -19.83
CA ARG A 81 -22.63 -33.27 -18.43
C ARG A 81 -21.81 -32.57 -17.33
N SER A 82 -22.37 -31.80 -16.41
CA SER A 82 -23.68 -31.90 -15.75
C SER A 82 -24.02 -30.58 -15.02
N ARG A 83 -25.29 -30.16 -15.07
CA ARG A 83 -25.85 -29.09 -14.24
C ARG A 83 -26.34 -29.69 -12.93
N LEU A 84 -25.90 -29.14 -11.80
CA LEU A 84 -26.57 -29.27 -10.50
C LEU A 84 -27.52 -28.07 -10.36
N SER A 85 -28.81 -28.35 -10.39
CA SER A 85 -29.87 -27.40 -10.02
C SER A 85 -30.04 -27.38 -8.51
N TYR A 86 -30.10 -26.17 -7.96
CA TYR A 86 -30.35 -25.86 -6.56
C TYR A 86 -31.86 -25.83 -6.32
N ASP A 87 -32.36 -26.70 -5.45
CA ASP A 87 -33.74 -26.65 -4.95
C ASP A 87 -33.73 -26.20 -3.47
N ARG A 88 -34.60 -25.22 -3.17
CA ARG A 88 -34.79 -24.62 -1.86
C ARG A 88 -36.10 -25.14 -1.28
N SER A 89 -36.04 -25.89 -0.20
CA SER A 89 -37.15 -25.97 0.77
C SER A 89 -36.72 -26.69 2.04
N ASP A 90 -36.43 -25.93 3.10
CA ASP A 90 -36.46 -26.40 4.49
C ASP A 90 -37.48 -25.55 5.26
N PRO A 91 -38.48 -26.15 5.92
CA PRO A 91 -39.29 -25.44 6.90
C PRO A 91 -38.67 -25.53 8.30
N VAL A 92 -38.71 -24.38 8.98
CA VAL A 92 -38.43 -24.16 10.39
C VAL A 92 -39.40 -24.96 11.26
N LEU A 93 -38.88 -25.63 12.31
CA LEU A 93 -39.71 -26.12 13.42
C LEU A 93 -39.03 -25.87 14.77
N THR A 94 -39.56 -24.87 15.46
CA THR A 94 -39.44 -24.58 16.89
C THR A 94 -40.26 -25.55 17.73
N SER A 95 -39.68 -26.09 18.82
CA SER A 95 -40.37 -26.42 20.09
C SER A 95 -39.29 -26.63 21.17
N VAL A 96 -39.16 -25.74 22.16
CA VAL A 96 -39.80 -25.71 23.50
C VAL A 96 -39.59 -26.98 24.32
N SER A 97 -38.84 -26.82 25.41
CA SER A 97 -38.56 -27.77 26.48
C SER A 97 -39.78 -27.93 27.41
N ALA A 98 -40.06 -29.17 27.81
CA ALA A 98 -40.75 -29.49 29.06
C ALA A 98 -40.35 -30.90 29.53
N ASN A 99 -40.12 -31.02 30.84
CA ASN A 99 -39.73 -32.22 31.58
C ASN A 99 -40.62 -33.45 31.30
N GLY A 100 -40.04 -34.65 31.24
CA GLY A 100 -40.80 -35.90 31.21
C GLY A 100 -39.93 -37.16 31.12
N VAL A 101 -39.76 -37.82 32.26
CA VAL A 101 -39.16 -39.15 32.43
C VAL A 101 -39.88 -40.20 31.57
N LEU A 102 -39.15 -41.09 30.90
CA LEU A 102 -39.69 -42.35 30.39
C LEU A 102 -38.66 -43.48 30.55
N ILE A 103 -39.01 -44.38 31.48
CA ILE A 103 -38.36 -45.66 31.76
C ILE A 103 -38.64 -46.62 30.60
N ARG A 104 -37.61 -47.27 30.05
CA ARG A 104 -37.77 -48.50 29.28
C ARG A 104 -36.86 -49.61 29.81
N GLN A 105 -37.52 -50.66 30.28
CA GLN A 105 -36.95 -51.95 30.63
C GLN A 105 -36.26 -52.59 29.41
N SER A 106 -35.08 -53.16 29.62
CA SER A 106 -34.43 -54.07 28.67
C SER A 106 -34.12 -55.37 29.39
N LYS A 107 -34.67 -56.47 28.86
CA LYS A 107 -34.58 -57.84 29.35
C LYS A 107 -33.12 -58.32 29.45
N GLU A 108 -32.82 -59.00 30.55
CA GLU A 108 -31.73 -59.98 30.67
C GLU A 108 -31.83 -61.04 29.55
N LEU A 109 -30.70 -61.33 28.92
CA LEU A 109 -30.49 -62.56 28.17
C LEU A 109 -29.06 -63.04 28.42
N ALA A 110 -28.99 -64.35 28.67
CA ALA A 110 -27.97 -65.06 29.41
C ALA A 110 -26.57 -65.05 28.77
N MET A 111 -25.60 -65.22 29.67
CA MET A 111 -24.21 -65.57 29.40
C MET A 111 -24.10 -66.94 28.73
N SER A 112 -23.36 -67.03 27.62
CA SER A 112 -22.72 -68.28 27.22
C SER A 112 -21.43 -68.03 26.43
N GLU A 113 -20.34 -68.59 26.95
CA GLU A 113 -19.17 -69.14 26.24
C GLU A 113 -18.27 -68.19 25.44
N THR A 114 -17.22 -67.74 26.11
CA THR A 114 -16.00 -67.19 25.49
C THR A 114 -15.13 -68.32 24.91
N GLN A 115 -15.01 -68.37 23.59
CA GLN A 115 -13.89 -69.01 22.89
C GLN A 115 -12.72 -68.03 22.76
N PRO A 116 -11.44 -68.46 22.93
CA PRO A 116 -10.30 -67.56 22.81
C PRO A 116 -9.97 -67.31 21.33
N LEU A 117 -10.12 -66.07 20.88
CA LEU A 117 -9.64 -65.63 19.57
C LEU A 117 -8.12 -65.52 19.60
N LEU A 118 -7.44 -66.50 19.00
CA LEU A 118 -6.00 -66.54 18.78
C LEU A 118 -5.50 -65.30 18.01
N ALA A 119 -4.49 -64.66 18.60
CA ALA A 119 -3.40 -63.88 18.01
C ALA A 119 -3.71 -62.98 16.80
N ARG A 120 -4.13 -61.73 17.07
CA ARG A 120 -3.80 -60.60 16.19
C ARG A 120 -2.35 -60.18 16.49
N GLY A 121 -1.48 -60.28 15.50
CA GLY A 121 -0.07 -59.91 15.60
C GLY A 121 0.11 -58.50 16.16
N GLN A 122 1.02 -58.36 17.12
CA GLN A 122 1.41 -57.06 17.65
C GLN A 122 1.94 -56.17 16.51
N PRO A 123 1.58 -54.88 16.45
CA PRO A 123 2.21 -53.97 15.51
C PRO A 123 3.70 -53.91 15.82
N ASP A 124 4.52 -54.25 14.82
CA ASP A 124 5.96 -54.17 14.92
C ASP A 124 6.39 -52.69 14.98
N PHE A 125 6.64 -52.19 16.19
CA PHE A 125 7.15 -50.84 16.44
C PHE A 125 8.63 -50.69 16.04
N ARG A 126 9.27 -51.72 15.46
CA ARG A 126 10.67 -51.66 14.98
C ARG A 126 10.81 -51.22 13.53
N ARG A 127 9.79 -50.59 12.93
CA ARG A 127 9.98 -49.91 11.65
C ARG A 127 10.90 -48.70 11.88
N PRO A 128 12.09 -48.62 11.26
CA PRO A 128 12.94 -47.45 11.42
C PRO A 128 12.14 -46.20 11.02
N LEU A 129 12.09 -45.21 11.91
CA LEU A 129 11.63 -43.87 11.54
C LEU A 129 12.39 -43.48 10.27
N ALA A 130 11.67 -43.17 9.19
CA ALA A 130 12.29 -42.73 7.97
C ALA A 130 13.27 -41.60 8.32
N LYS A 131 14.54 -41.75 7.91
CA LYS A 131 15.56 -40.71 8.14
C LYS A 131 14.96 -39.38 7.68
N PRO A 132 15.02 -38.32 8.51
CA PRO A 132 14.47 -37.03 8.11
C PRO A 132 15.08 -36.65 6.76
N ARG A 133 14.24 -36.46 5.75
CA ARG A 133 14.69 -36.02 4.44
C ARG A 133 15.34 -34.65 4.64
N LYS A 134 16.66 -34.56 4.46
CA LYS A 134 17.35 -33.26 4.44
C LYS A 134 16.69 -32.44 3.32
N ARG A 135 16.18 -31.25 3.66
CA ARG A 135 15.64 -30.35 2.64
C ARG A 135 16.78 -29.89 1.73
N PRO A 136 16.52 -29.70 0.43
CA PRO A 136 17.51 -29.12 -0.45
C PRO A 136 17.86 -27.71 0.04
N VAL A 137 19.16 -27.39 0.07
CA VAL A 137 19.62 -26.03 0.30
C VAL A 137 19.31 -25.23 -0.95
N LEU A 138 18.58 -24.13 -0.80
CA LEU A 138 18.15 -23.28 -1.91
C LEU A 138 19.09 -22.08 -2.05
N THR A 139 19.33 -21.70 -3.30
CA THR A 139 20.04 -20.47 -3.67
C THR A 139 19.07 -19.31 -3.80
N ARG A 140 19.60 -18.11 -4.08
CA ARG A 140 18.79 -16.91 -4.29
C ARG A 140 17.78 -17.07 -5.43
N ASP A 141 18.21 -17.66 -6.53
CA ASP A 141 17.43 -17.77 -7.76
C ASP A 141 16.29 -18.79 -7.65
N ASP A 142 16.30 -19.63 -6.61
CA ASP A 142 15.24 -20.59 -6.34
C ASP A 142 13.99 -19.96 -5.69
N TYR A 143 14.09 -18.72 -5.19
CA TYR A 143 12.97 -18.00 -4.57
C TYR A 143 12.25 -17.16 -5.62
N PRO A 144 10.98 -17.47 -5.96
CA PRO A 144 10.27 -16.73 -6.97
C PRO A 144 9.91 -15.31 -6.49
N GLU A 145 9.85 -14.37 -7.43
CA GLU A 145 9.44 -12.98 -7.19
C GLU A 145 7.92 -12.78 -7.35
N SER A 146 7.20 -13.83 -7.75
CA SER A 146 5.73 -13.87 -7.83
C SER A 146 5.22 -15.21 -7.30
N ASP A 147 4.05 -15.23 -6.67
CA ASP A 147 3.38 -16.47 -6.25
C ASP A 147 2.61 -17.16 -7.38
N GLY A 148 2.68 -16.60 -8.61
CA GLY A 148 2.03 -17.12 -9.81
C GLY A 148 0.51 -16.93 -9.84
N LYS A 149 -0.07 -16.19 -8.88
CA LYS A 149 -1.51 -15.88 -8.87
C LYS A 149 -1.79 -14.57 -9.60
N PRO A 150 -3.01 -14.38 -10.14
CA PRO A 150 -3.43 -13.10 -10.68
C PRO A 150 -3.40 -12.00 -9.60
N VAL A 151 -2.82 -10.84 -9.93
CA VAL A 151 -2.77 -9.63 -9.08
C VAL A 151 -4.10 -8.86 -9.21
N GLY A 152 -5.21 -9.52 -8.87
CA GLY A 152 -6.54 -8.95 -8.99
C GLY A 152 -7.03 -8.39 -7.67
N GLU A 153 -7.02 -7.06 -7.52
CA GLU A 153 -7.58 -6.36 -6.36
C GLU A 153 -8.70 -5.39 -6.75
N THR A 154 -9.51 -4.98 -5.77
CA THR A 154 -10.55 -3.97 -6.00
C THR A 154 -9.95 -2.57 -6.14
N ARG A 155 -10.60 -1.68 -6.91
CA ARG A 155 -10.14 -0.28 -7.06
C ARG A 155 -10.01 0.43 -5.70
N LEU A 156 -10.95 0.20 -4.78
CA LEU A 156 -10.92 0.82 -3.46
C LEU A 156 -9.70 0.37 -2.66
N HIS A 157 -9.44 -0.94 -2.60
CA HIS A 157 -8.25 -1.50 -1.95
C HIS A 157 -6.98 -0.87 -2.54
N VAL A 158 -6.84 -0.87 -3.87
CA VAL A 158 -5.69 -0.30 -4.57
C VAL A 158 -5.44 1.17 -4.19
N LEU A 159 -6.48 2.02 -4.24
CA LEU A 159 -6.33 3.44 -3.94
C LEU A 159 -5.94 3.70 -2.49
N VAL A 160 -6.58 2.98 -1.55
CA VAL A 160 -6.29 3.10 -0.11
C VAL A 160 -4.87 2.65 0.19
N THR A 161 -4.46 1.49 -0.33
CA THR A 161 -3.11 0.94 -0.13
C THR A 161 -2.05 1.90 -0.68
N PHE A 162 -2.20 2.39 -1.92
CA PHE A 162 -1.23 3.34 -2.50
C PHE A 162 -1.15 4.67 -1.76
N ARG A 163 -2.29 5.20 -1.27
CA ARG A 163 -2.28 6.43 -0.45
C ARG A 163 -1.49 6.23 0.84
N LEU A 164 -1.80 5.18 1.59
CA LEU A 164 -1.16 4.88 2.89
C LEU A 164 0.32 4.54 2.72
N PHE A 165 0.66 3.73 1.72
CA PHE A 165 2.04 3.40 1.36
C PHE A 165 2.83 4.64 0.94
N GLY A 166 2.26 5.46 0.05
CA GLY A 166 2.88 6.70 -0.42
C GLY A 166 3.13 7.69 0.72
N ALA A 167 2.20 7.80 1.66
CA ALA A 167 2.35 8.64 2.84
C ALA A 167 3.54 8.20 3.72
N LEU A 168 3.70 6.88 3.96
CA LEU A 168 4.84 6.36 4.72
C LEU A 168 6.18 6.52 3.98
N LEU A 169 6.21 6.27 2.66
CA LEU A 169 7.39 6.49 1.84
C LEU A 169 7.88 7.94 1.93
N LEU A 170 6.96 8.90 1.79
CA LEU A 170 7.29 10.32 1.86
C LEU A 170 7.70 10.76 3.27
N ALA A 171 6.99 10.28 4.30
CA ALA A 171 7.30 10.64 5.69
C ALA A 171 8.68 10.16 6.13
N HIS A 172 9.13 9.02 5.61
CA HIS A 172 10.47 8.45 5.87
C HIS A 172 11.51 8.79 4.79
N LYS A 173 11.18 9.66 3.82
CA LYS A 173 12.11 10.05 2.77
C LYS A 173 13.40 10.65 3.37
N GLY A 174 14.54 10.14 2.93
CA GLY A 174 15.86 10.58 3.39
C GLY A 174 16.37 9.87 4.64
N ARG A 175 15.57 8.97 5.23
CA ARG A 175 16.07 8.03 6.24
C ARG A 175 16.71 6.81 5.57
N ASP A 176 17.86 6.41 6.08
CA ASP A 176 18.62 5.24 5.63
C ASP A 176 18.46 4.04 6.58
N ASP A 177 17.63 4.17 7.61
CA ASP A 177 17.37 3.16 8.62
C ASP A 177 15.90 2.72 8.65
N VAL A 178 15.11 3.07 7.63
CA VAL A 178 13.70 2.68 7.51
C VAL A 178 13.44 2.20 6.09
N ILE A 179 12.83 1.03 5.97
CA ILE A 179 12.33 0.50 4.70
C ILE A 179 10.82 0.37 4.79
N VAL A 180 10.11 0.86 3.79
CA VAL A 180 8.66 0.70 3.62
C VAL A 180 8.45 -0.19 2.41
N GLY A 181 7.73 -1.30 2.56
CA GLY A 181 7.36 -2.21 1.48
C GLY A 181 5.86 -2.35 1.34
N CYS A 182 5.43 -2.79 0.16
CA CYS A 182 4.03 -2.92 -0.24
C CYS A 182 3.90 -4.08 -1.23
N ASP A 183 2.90 -4.94 -1.05
CA ASP A 183 2.58 -6.08 -1.94
C ASP A 183 3.80 -6.95 -2.35
N GLN A 184 4.79 -7.02 -1.48
CA GLN A 184 6.05 -7.70 -1.75
C GLN A 184 6.07 -9.08 -1.08
N LEU A 185 6.57 -10.09 -1.81
CA LEU A 185 6.84 -11.41 -1.23
C LEU A 185 7.86 -11.31 -0.09
N MET A 186 7.43 -11.75 1.09
CA MET A 186 8.24 -11.82 2.29
C MET A 186 8.41 -13.27 2.75
N TYR A 187 9.60 -13.83 2.56
CA TYR A 187 9.96 -15.17 3.03
C TYR A 187 10.51 -15.13 4.45
N TYR A 188 9.99 -16.03 5.29
CA TYR A 188 10.34 -16.11 6.71
C TYR A 188 10.97 -17.43 7.14
N GLU A 189 11.16 -18.38 6.22
CA GLU A 189 11.82 -19.65 6.49
C GLU A 189 12.80 -19.97 5.35
N GLN A 190 14.09 -20.06 5.67
CA GLN A 190 15.12 -20.44 4.71
C GLN A 190 14.92 -21.89 4.26
N ASP A 191 15.29 -22.16 3.01
CA ASP A 191 15.14 -23.43 2.29
C ASP A 191 13.68 -23.91 2.16
N ASN A 192 12.73 -22.97 2.14
CA ASN A 192 11.30 -23.28 2.00
C ASN A 192 10.50 -22.20 1.25
N ILE A 193 10.44 -22.32 -0.08
CA ILE A 193 9.69 -21.40 -0.95
C ILE A 193 8.18 -21.33 -0.69
N LYS A 194 7.62 -22.21 0.13
CA LYS A 194 6.18 -22.20 0.49
C LYS A 194 5.88 -21.35 1.72
N ARG A 195 6.90 -20.76 2.34
CA ARG A 195 6.82 -20.03 3.60
C ARG A 195 7.08 -18.57 3.37
N PHE A 196 6.06 -17.92 2.83
CA PHE A 196 6.03 -16.49 2.62
C PHE A 196 4.71 -15.88 3.07
N LEU A 197 4.73 -14.56 3.17
CA LEU A 197 3.60 -13.66 3.30
C LEU A 197 3.68 -12.62 2.18
N VAL A 198 2.56 -11.96 1.91
CA VAL A 198 2.49 -10.76 1.07
C VAL A 198 1.67 -9.78 1.91
N PRO A 199 2.33 -8.90 2.69
CA PRO A 199 1.66 -7.84 3.42
C PRO A 199 1.30 -6.70 2.46
N ASP A 200 0.10 -6.13 2.60
CA ASP A 200 -0.29 -4.97 1.80
C ASP A 200 0.65 -3.79 2.07
N ILE A 201 0.97 -3.52 3.34
CA ILE A 201 1.98 -2.53 3.74
C ILE A 201 2.79 -3.08 4.92
N PHE A 202 4.11 -2.90 4.89
CA PHE A 202 4.98 -3.16 6.03
C PHE A 202 6.11 -2.15 6.16
N VAL A 203 6.62 -1.99 7.38
CA VAL A 203 7.78 -1.14 7.68
C VAL A 203 8.81 -1.94 8.49
N VAL A 204 10.08 -1.77 8.13
CA VAL A 204 11.23 -2.35 8.82
C VAL A 204 12.15 -1.22 9.29
N LEU A 205 12.52 -1.24 10.57
CA LEU A 205 13.33 -0.23 11.23
C LEU A 205 14.74 -0.77 11.52
N GLY A 206 15.74 0.12 11.48
CA GLY A 206 17.13 -0.19 11.77
C GLY A 206 17.87 -0.98 10.69
N VAL A 207 17.26 -1.19 9.52
CA VAL A 207 17.88 -1.91 8.41
C VAL A 207 18.60 -0.94 7.49
N LYS A 208 19.87 -1.24 7.19
CA LYS A 208 20.67 -0.44 6.24
C LYS A 208 20.09 -0.48 4.84
N PRO A 209 20.25 0.59 4.04
CA PRO A 209 19.78 0.58 2.66
C PRO A 209 20.62 -0.37 1.83
N ARG A 210 19.97 -1.03 0.89
CA ARG A 210 20.59 -1.71 -0.24
C ARG A 210 19.85 -1.29 -1.51
N PRO A 211 20.48 -1.39 -2.70
CA PRO A 211 19.78 -1.12 -3.94
C PRO A 211 18.49 -1.94 -4.04
N ASP A 212 17.38 -1.33 -4.46
CA ASP A 212 16.09 -2.02 -4.58
C ASP A 212 16.15 -3.22 -5.53
N ALA A 213 17.02 -3.14 -6.55
CA ALA A 213 17.30 -4.26 -7.45
C ALA A 213 17.77 -5.53 -6.70
N GLU A 214 18.39 -5.37 -5.53
CA GLU A 214 18.84 -6.46 -4.67
C GLU A 214 17.75 -6.94 -3.70
N ARG A 215 16.60 -6.24 -3.60
CA ARG A 215 15.46 -6.55 -2.74
C ARG A 215 14.19 -6.77 -3.56
N GLN A 216 14.22 -7.67 -4.55
CA GLN A 216 13.01 -8.08 -5.28
C GLN A 216 12.01 -8.79 -4.36
N THR A 217 12.51 -9.53 -3.38
CA THR A 217 11.73 -10.15 -2.30
C THR A 217 12.37 -9.82 -0.95
N TRP A 218 11.57 -9.78 0.11
CA TRP A 218 12.07 -9.64 1.47
C TRP A 218 12.39 -11.02 2.06
N ARG A 219 13.66 -11.31 2.31
CA ARG A 219 14.10 -12.60 2.88
C ARG A 219 14.75 -12.35 4.23
N ILE A 220 14.04 -12.71 5.32
CA ILE A 220 14.43 -12.33 6.68
C ILE A 220 15.87 -12.73 7.02
N TRP A 221 16.34 -13.90 6.58
CA TRP A 221 17.71 -14.37 6.85
C TRP A 221 18.78 -13.57 6.10
N GLU A 222 18.49 -13.03 4.92
CA GLU A 222 19.42 -12.19 4.15
C GLU A 222 19.43 -10.73 4.62
N GLU A 223 18.38 -10.33 5.33
CA GLU A 223 18.28 -9.03 5.99
C GLU A 223 18.82 -9.08 7.43
N GLY A 224 19.57 -10.13 7.80
CA GLY A 224 20.20 -10.25 9.12
C GLY A 224 19.22 -10.58 10.25
N GLY A 225 18.08 -11.19 9.94
CA GLY A 225 17.02 -11.51 10.90
C GLY A 225 15.97 -10.41 11.05
N TYR A 226 16.11 -9.28 10.34
CA TYR A 226 15.15 -8.19 10.39
C TYR A 226 13.88 -8.56 9.60
N GLY A 227 12.80 -8.81 10.34
CA GLY A 227 11.43 -8.89 9.83
C GLY A 227 10.70 -7.55 9.99
N PRO A 228 9.43 -7.47 9.56
CA PRO A 228 8.67 -6.24 9.67
C PRO A 228 8.37 -5.91 11.13
N ASP A 229 8.53 -4.64 11.46
CA ASP A 229 8.17 -4.11 12.77
C ASP A 229 6.70 -3.72 12.80
N PHE A 230 6.22 -3.15 11.70
CA PHE A 230 4.85 -2.72 11.50
C PHE A 230 4.29 -3.40 10.26
N VAL A 231 3.05 -3.90 10.35
CA VAL A 231 2.28 -4.40 9.22
C VAL A 231 0.88 -3.82 9.25
N LEU A 232 0.37 -3.38 8.10
CA LEU A 232 -1.02 -2.96 7.91
C LEU A 232 -1.62 -3.72 6.74
N GLU A 233 -2.69 -4.46 7.00
CA GLU A 233 -3.49 -5.18 6.00
C GLU A 233 -4.78 -4.40 5.72
N VAL A 234 -5.00 -4.02 4.47
CA VAL A 234 -6.24 -3.46 3.96
C VAL A 234 -7.12 -4.64 3.55
N THR A 235 -7.86 -5.16 4.52
CA THR A 235 -8.59 -6.42 4.38
C THR A 235 -9.75 -6.33 3.38
N SER A 236 -10.31 -7.49 3.05
CA SER A 236 -11.55 -7.63 2.31
C SER A 236 -12.44 -8.69 2.96
N LYS A 237 -13.72 -8.74 2.58
CA LYS A 237 -14.65 -9.76 3.10
C LYS A 237 -14.15 -11.20 2.87
N SER A 238 -13.47 -11.46 1.76
CA SER A 238 -12.94 -12.78 1.40
C SER A 238 -11.64 -13.10 2.13
N THR A 239 -10.78 -12.12 2.40
CA THR A 239 -9.47 -12.33 3.05
C THR A 239 -9.53 -12.24 4.58
N ARG A 240 -10.53 -11.57 5.16
CA ARG A 240 -10.68 -11.32 6.61
C ARG A 240 -10.33 -12.52 7.51
N LYS A 241 -10.88 -13.70 7.21
CA LYS A 241 -10.63 -14.92 8.03
C LYS A 241 -9.16 -15.35 8.00
N HIS A 242 -8.48 -15.15 6.88
CA HIS A 242 -7.07 -15.44 6.74
C HIS A 242 -6.23 -14.44 7.53
N ASP A 243 -6.62 -13.16 7.51
CA ASP A 243 -5.91 -12.04 8.14
C ASP A 243 -6.08 -12.07 9.68
N GLU A 244 -7.30 -12.34 10.18
CA GLU A 244 -7.61 -12.53 11.62
C GLU A 244 -7.05 -13.86 12.17
N GLY A 245 -6.80 -14.84 11.31
CA GLY A 245 -6.45 -16.20 11.71
C GLY A 245 -4.99 -16.56 11.45
N ARG A 246 -4.67 -16.90 10.20
CA ARG A 246 -3.38 -17.46 9.82
C ARG A 246 -2.29 -16.39 9.80
N LYS A 247 -2.52 -15.24 9.15
CA LYS A 247 -1.50 -14.17 9.08
C LYS A 247 -1.18 -13.64 10.47
N HIS A 248 -2.20 -13.33 11.28
CA HIS A 248 -2.05 -12.92 12.68
C HIS A 248 -1.07 -13.82 13.46
N ARG A 249 -1.28 -15.14 13.44
CA ARG A 249 -0.41 -16.09 14.16
C ARG A 249 1.00 -16.19 13.57
N ILE A 250 1.17 -15.96 12.27
CA ILE A 250 2.50 -15.94 11.65
C ILE A 250 3.22 -14.66 12.09
N TYR A 251 2.62 -13.49 11.93
CA TYR A 251 3.20 -12.21 12.35
C TYR A 251 3.58 -12.20 13.84
N GLU A 252 2.72 -12.75 14.72
CA GLU A 252 3.05 -12.91 16.15
C GLU A 252 4.33 -13.72 16.36
N ARG A 253 4.45 -14.88 15.70
CA ARG A 253 5.64 -15.73 15.81
C ARG A 253 6.89 -15.14 15.19
N LEU A 254 6.74 -14.28 14.18
CA LEU A 254 7.84 -13.56 13.56
C LEU A 254 8.30 -12.36 14.41
N GLY A 255 7.59 -12.05 15.49
CA GLY A 255 7.94 -10.94 16.36
C GLY A 255 7.62 -9.56 15.78
N VAL A 256 6.67 -9.49 14.84
CA VAL A 256 6.16 -8.21 14.34
C VAL A 256 5.66 -7.42 15.54
N ARG A 257 6.14 -6.19 15.71
CA ARG A 257 5.86 -5.40 16.92
C ARG A 257 4.46 -4.82 16.91
N GLU A 258 3.93 -4.47 15.73
CA GLU A 258 2.59 -3.92 15.57
C GLU A 258 1.93 -4.42 14.28
N TYR A 259 0.71 -4.93 14.40
CA TYR A 259 -0.07 -5.52 13.32
C TYR A 259 -1.47 -4.91 13.27
N TRP A 260 -1.80 -4.28 12.16
CA TRP A 260 -3.07 -3.62 11.91
C TRP A 260 -3.87 -4.30 10.81
N GLN A 261 -5.19 -4.33 10.99
CA GLN A 261 -6.16 -4.72 9.99
C GLN A 261 -7.17 -3.60 9.83
N TYR A 262 -7.46 -3.23 8.60
CA TYR A 262 -8.38 -2.16 8.26
C TYR A 262 -9.39 -2.63 7.21
N ASP A 263 -10.66 -2.31 7.42
CA ASP A 263 -11.76 -2.53 6.49
C ASP A 263 -12.25 -1.17 5.96
N PRO A 264 -11.94 -0.82 4.71
CA PRO A 264 -12.33 0.46 4.13
C PRO A 264 -13.83 0.57 3.81
N THR A 265 -14.59 -0.54 3.86
CA THR A 265 -16.04 -0.56 3.59
C THR A 265 -16.88 -0.67 4.85
N ALA A 266 -16.24 -0.95 6.00
CA ALA A 266 -16.87 -1.06 7.31
C ALA A 266 -18.03 -2.08 7.38
N ASP A 267 -18.09 -3.07 6.48
CA ASP A 267 -19.21 -4.00 6.37
C ASP A 267 -18.89 -5.42 6.89
N TYR A 268 -17.62 -5.77 7.12
CA TYR A 268 -17.25 -7.12 7.58
C TYR A 268 -16.22 -7.19 8.71
N LEU A 269 -15.45 -6.14 8.99
CA LEU A 269 -14.55 -6.07 10.15
C LEU A 269 -15.15 -5.14 11.21
N LYS A 270 -15.23 -5.64 12.46
CA LYS A 270 -15.80 -4.90 13.59
C LYS A 270 -14.88 -4.98 14.82
N PRO A 271 -14.36 -3.85 15.35
CA PRO A 271 -14.33 -2.54 14.69
C PRO A 271 -13.59 -2.59 13.33
N GLU A 272 -13.86 -1.61 12.47
CA GLU A 272 -13.29 -1.45 11.11
C GLU A 272 -11.78 -1.24 11.09
N LEU A 273 -11.18 -0.91 12.24
CA LEU A 273 -9.74 -0.90 12.47
C LEU A 273 -9.43 -1.79 13.68
N LYS A 274 -8.46 -2.69 13.56
CA LYS A 274 -7.98 -3.52 14.67
C LYS A 274 -6.46 -3.51 14.71
N GLY A 275 -5.90 -3.06 15.83
CA GLY A 275 -4.47 -3.11 16.09
C GLY A 275 -4.12 -4.19 17.09
N HIS A 276 -2.94 -4.77 16.92
CA HIS A 276 -2.33 -5.69 17.88
C HIS A 276 -0.87 -5.29 18.07
N ARG A 277 -0.41 -5.27 19.32
CA ARG A 277 0.99 -4.99 19.67
C ARG A 277 1.59 -6.20 20.34
N LEU A 278 2.84 -6.51 20.01
CA LEU A 278 3.54 -7.64 20.61
C LEU A 278 3.90 -7.29 22.06
N GLY A 279 3.29 -8.00 23.01
CA GLY A 279 3.57 -7.87 24.43
C GLY A 279 4.87 -8.59 24.81
N PRO A 280 5.38 -8.36 26.05
CA PRO A 280 6.60 -8.98 26.55
C PRO A 280 6.60 -10.52 26.54
N GLY A 281 5.42 -11.13 26.58
CA GLY A 281 5.25 -12.59 26.50
C GLY A 281 5.36 -13.19 25.10
N GLY A 282 5.68 -12.38 24.07
CA GLY A 282 5.72 -12.81 22.67
C GLY A 282 4.33 -13.13 22.12
N LYS A 283 3.31 -12.45 22.63
CA LYS A 283 1.91 -12.59 22.24
C LYS A 283 1.32 -11.25 21.85
N PHE A 284 0.45 -11.29 20.86
CA PHE A 284 -0.27 -10.11 20.44
C PHE A 284 -1.36 -9.74 21.44
N GLU A 285 -1.32 -8.48 21.85
CA GLU A 285 -2.33 -7.84 22.69
C GLU A 285 -3.08 -6.78 21.87
N PRO A 286 -4.41 -6.70 21.95
CA PRO A 286 -5.17 -5.70 21.22
C PRO A 286 -4.74 -4.28 21.61
N VAL A 287 -4.59 -3.40 20.61
CA VAL A 287 -4.40 -1.97 20.81
C VAL A 287 -5.78 -1.33 20.98
N ALA A 288 -5.98 -0.62 22.09
CA ALA A 288 -7.21 0.12 22.32
C ALA A 288 -7.32 1.30 21.34
N LEU A 289 -8.48 1.45 20.72
CA LEU A 289 -8.81 2.64 19.94
C LEU A 289 -9.43 3.69 20.87
N GLU A 290 -8.91 4.91 20.82
CA GLU A 290 -9.54 6.06 21.44
C GLU A 290 -10.60 6.63 20.49
N ARG A 291 -11.73 7.08 21.03
CA ARG A 291 -12.79 7.73 20.26
C ARG A 291 -12.92 9.20 20.67
N ARG A 292 -12.87 10.10 19.68
CA ARG A 292 -13.11 11.55 19.84
C ARG A 292 -14.19 11.99 18.84
N GLY A 293 -15.45 11.95 19.27
CA GLY A 293 -16.58 12.10 18.35
C GLY A 293 -16.61 10.94 17.34
N GLU A 294 -16.62 11.27 16.05
CA GLU A 294 -16.57 10.29 14.96
C GLU A 294 -15.15 9.78 14.66
N LEU A 295 -14.11 10.46 15.16
CA LEU A 295 -12.72 10.04 14.97
C LEU A 295 -12.39 8.86 15.90
N LEU A 296 -11.87 7.78 15.31
CA LEU A 296 -11.13 6.73 16.01
C LEU A 296 -9.63 6.97 15.83
N LEU A 297 -8.86 6.88 16.90
CA LEU A 297 -7.41 7.06 16.83
C LEU A 297 -6.63 6.07 17.69
N ALA A 298 -5.40 5.77 17.27
CA ALA A 298 -4.47 4.98 18.06
C ALA A 298 -3.01 5.33 17.74
N PRO A 299 -2.11 5.37 18.74
CA PRO A 299 -0.70 5.62 18.51
C PRO A 299 -0.01 4.40 17.87
N SER A 300 0.84 4.65 16.87
CA SER A 300 1.69 3.65 16.23
C SER A 300 3.11 3.68 16.78
N LEU A 301 3.80 2.54 16.71
CA LEU A 301 5.24 2.45 16.95
C LEU A 301 6.08 3.31 15.98
N LEU A 302 5.51 3.70 14.83
CA LEU A 302 6.20 4.52 13.83
C LEU A 302 6.36 5.99 14.25
N GLY A 303 5.76 6.39 15.38
CA GLY A 303 5.75 7.78 15.84
C GLY A 303 4.61 8.62 15.25
N PHE A 304 3.66 7.97 14.57
CA PHE A 304 2.43 8.57 14.04
C PHE A 304 1.21 8.07 14.81
N GLU A 305 0.07 8.72 14.62
CA GLU A 305 -1.24 8.23 15.02
C GLU A 305 -1.99 7.68 13.79
N LEU A 306 -2.67 6.55 13.94
CA LEU A 306 -3.64 6.07 12.96
C LEU A 306 -4.97 6.74 13.25
N HIS A 307 -5.47 7.54 12.33
CA HIS A 307 -6.75 8.22 12.41
C HIS A 307 -7.74 7.58 11.44
N LEU A 308 -8.88 7.13 11.94
CA LEU A 308 -9.99 6.65 11.13
C LEU A 308 -11.20 7.54 11.36
N GLN A 309 -11.57 8.28 10.32
CA GLN A 309 -12.68 9.22 10.32
C GLN A 309 -13.46 9.07 9.02
N ASP A 310 -14.79 8.99 9.10
CA ASP A 310 -15.68 8.85 7.93
C ASP A 310 -15.28 7.66 7.03
N GLY A 311 -14.81 6.57 7.64
CA GLY A 311 -14.35 5.38 6.94
C GLY A 311 -12.98 5.52 6.27
N GLU A 312 -12.30 6.67 6.40
CA GLU A 312 -10.99 6.94 5.82
C GLU A 312 -9.86 6.79 6.85
N LEU A 313 -8.96 5.82 6.64
CA LEU A 313 -7.74 5.68 7.43
C LEU A 313 -6.64 6.62 6.92
N ARG A 314 -6.01 7.33 7.86
CA ARG A 314 -4.90 8.28 7.63
C ARG A 314 -3.82 8.12 8.70
N PHE A 315 -2.58 8.43 8.35
CA PHE A 315 -1.52 8.67 9.33
C PHE A 315 -1.47 10.15 9.68
N PHE A 316 -1.43 10.44 10.98
CA PHE A 316 -1.27 11.78 11.52
C PHE A 316 0.07 11.88 12.26
N ASP A 317 0.91 12.80 11.85
CA ASP A 317 2.16 13.16 12.52
C ASP A 317 1.88 14.35 13.46
N PRO A 318 2.08 14.22 14.79
CA PRO A 318 1.84 15.31 15.74
C PRO A 318 2.61 16.61 15.45
N HIS A 319 3.67 16.54 14.66
CA HIS A 319 4.50 17.70 14.27
C HIS A 319 4.16 18.25 12.89
N ARG A 320 3.72 17.40 11.95
CA ARG A 320 3.51 17.78 10.54
C ARG A 320 2.05 17.83 10.13
N GLY A 321 1.14 17.28 10.94
CA GLY A 321 -0.26 17.09 10.58
C GLY A 321 -0.49 15.79 9.82
N TYR A 322 -1.55 15.76 9.00
CA TYR A 322 -1.84 14.58 8.18
C TYR A 322 -0.75 14.32 7.16
N LEU A 323 -0.30 13.07 7.09
CA LEU A 323 0.62 12.64 6.06
C LEU A 323 -0.12 12.48 4.73
N HIS A 324 0.52 12.93 3.66
CA HIS A 324 -0.01 12.94 2.31
C HIS A 324 0.77 11.98 1.42
N GLY A 325 0.06 11.32 0.49
CA GLY A 325 0.69 10.56 -0.58
C GLY A 325 1.25 11.47 -1.68
N HIS A 326 1.96 10.88 -2.65
CA HIS A 326 2.57 11.62 -3.76
C HIS A 326 1.55 12.42 -4.60
N GLU A 327 0.36 11.86 -4.82
CA GLU A 327 -0.72 12.50 -5.59
C GLU A 327 -1.26 13.73 -4.85
N GLU A 328 -1.61 13.58 -3.57
CA GLU A 328 -2.08 14.68 -2.71
C GLU A 328 -1.03 15.80 -2.60
N GLU A 329 0.25 15.46 -2.47
CA GLU A 329 1.36 16.42 -2.48
C GLU A 329 1.52 17.13 -3.83
N ALA A 330 1.27 16.44 -4.94
CA ALA A 330 1.34 17.05 -6.27
C ALA A 330 0.17 18.00 -6.49
N GLU A 331 -1.04 17.63 -6.08
CA GLU A 331 -2.23 18.48 -6.14
C GLU A 331 -2.07 19.72 -5.24
N ALA A 332 -1.53 19.55 -4.03
CA ALA A 332 -1.24 20.66 -3.13
C ALA A 332 -0.22 21.64 -3.73
N ARG A 333 0.85 21.13 -4.36
CA ARG A 333 1.82 21.96 -5.08
C ARG A 333 1.17 22.72 -6.24
N GLN A 334 0.40 22.04 -7.09
CA GLN A 334 -0.28 22.69 -8.21
C GLN A 334 -1.24 23.79 -7.74
N THR A 335 -2.01 23.51 -6.69
CA THR A 335 -2.95 24.48 -6.11
C THR A 335 -2.20 25.69 -5.53
N ALA A 336 -1.09 25.46 -4.83
CA ALA A 336 -0.26 26.54 -4.29
C ALA A 336 0.38 27.39 -5.40
N GLU A 337 0.87 26.76 -6.47
CA GLU A 337 1.43 27.44 -7.64
C GLU A 337 0.37 28.30 -8.34
N GLN A 338 -0.85 27.77 -8.53
CA GLN A 338 -1.96 28.52 -9.10
C GLN A 338 -2.38 29.70 -8.21
N ALA A 339 -2.45 29.49 -6.89
CA ALA A 339 -2.75 30.56 -5.94
C ALA A 339 -1.68 31.66 -5.96
N GLN A 340 -0.40 31.28 -6.05
CA GLN A 340 0.70 32.24 -6.17
C GLN A 340 0.60 33.05 -7.48
N GLN A 341 0.35 32.39 -8.61
CA GLN A 341 0.18 33.06 -9.90
C GLN A 341 -1.00 34.04 -9.88
N ALA A 342 -2.12 33.65 -9.28
CA ALA A 342 -3.29 34.51 -9.12
C ALA A 342 -3.00 35.73 -8.22
N ALA A 343 -2.27 35.53 -7.11
CA ALA A 343 -1.87 36.61 -6.21
C ALA A 343 -0.92 37.60 -6.90
N GLU A 344 0.06 37.11 -7.67
CA GLU A 344 0.97 37.96 -8.44
C GLU A 344 0.22 38.76 -9.53
N GLN A 345 -0.76 38.15 -10.18
CA GLN A 345 -1.58 38.83 -11.18
C GLN A 345 -2.43 39.93 -10.54
N ALA A 346 -3.11 39.65 -9.44
CA ALA A 346 -3.88 40.64 -8.69
C ALA A 346 -3.02 41.80 -8.19
N GLN A 347 -1.78 41.51 -7.75
CA GLN A 347 -0.83 42.55 -7.33
C GLN A 347 -0.42 43.45 -8.51
N ARG A 348 -0.15 42.86 -9.68
CA ARG A 348 0.17 43.62 -10.91
C ARG A 348 -0.97 44.54 -11.32
N GLU A 349 -2.20 44.05 -11.30
CA GLU A 349 -3.39 44.84 -11.64
C GLU A 349 -3.64 45.98 -10.64
N ALA A 350 -3.44 45.72 -9.34
CA ALA A 350 -3.56 46.74 -8.30
C ALA A 350 -2.49 47.84 -8.43
N ASP A 351 -1.24 47.46 -8.73
CA ASP A 351 -0.15 48.41 -8.94
C ASP A 351 -0.35 49.24 -10.20
N GLU A 352 -0.89 48.65 -11.28
CA GLU A 352 -1.27 49.37 -12.50
C GLU A 352 -2.41 50.37 -12.22
N ALA A 353 -3.47 49.93 -11.54
CA ALA A 353 -4.58 50.79 -11.14
C ALA A 353 -4.11 51.97 -10.28
N ARG A 354 -3.18 51.74 -9.34
CA ARG A 354 -2.58 52.81 -8.53
C ARG A 354 -1.81 53.81 -9.39
N ARG A 355 -0.97 53.34 -10.32
CA ARG A 355 -0.22 54.22 -11.24
C ARG A 355 -1.13 55.06 -12.12
N VAL A 356 -2.21 54.47 -12.63
CA VAL A 356 -3.21 55.20 -13.44
C VAL A 356 -3.94 56.26 -12.61
N ALA A 357 -4.25 55.96 -11.34
CA ALA A 357 -4.88 56.92 -10.43
C ALA A 357 -3.93 58.08 -10.06
N GLU A 358 -2.64 57.80 -9.83
CA GLU A 358 -1.62 58.83 -9.54
C GLU A 358 -1.30 59.74 -10.74
N ALA A 359 -1.58 59.28 -11.97
CA ALA A 359 -1.32 60.03 -13.19
C ALA A 359 -2.47 60.94 -13.65
N ARG A 360 -3.64 60.86 -12.99
CA ARG A 360 -4.82 61.71 -13.23
C ARG A 360 -4.89 62.82 -12.21
#